data_AF-A0A0M0K515-F1
#
_entry.id   AF-A0A0M0K515-F1
#
_cell.length_a   1.000
_cell.length_b   1.000
_cell.length_c   1.000
_cell.angle_alpha   90.00
_cell.angle_beta   90.00
_cell.angle_gamma   90.00
#
_symmetry.space_group_name_H-M   'P 1'
#
loop_
_entity.id
_entity.type
_entity.pdbx_description
1 polymer ?
#
loop_
_entity_poly.entity_id
_entity_poly.type
_entity_poly.pdbx_seq_one_letter_code
_entity_poly.pdbx_strand_id
1 'polypeptide(L)'
;MLARLVLVVQFFSACVASLYDLNLEVDDLQSGLPVPMTYYKGKVLLIVNVASQCGFTQSTYSYLNTLHSRYGNQGLAILAFPCNQFGAQEPGSPQEIFSFATTTQSAKFDFFRKVDVNGPNAHPLFKFLRGVGDCSDGERDCEAWAESGECENNKEFMEGSCRLSCGLCTPSTDAGAPVQWNFESFLVTKGGTVHKRFATGVDLTARESTSVIEMLLAEKDEL
;
A
#
# COMPACT_ATOMS: atom_id res chain seq x y z
N MET A 1 36.31 -44.12 5.40
CA MET A 1 35.99 -42.86 4.68
C MET A 1 34.60 -42.43 5.09
N LEU A 2 34.48 -41.44 5.98
CA LEU A 2 33.19 -40.90 6.43
C LEU A 2 32.80 -39.75 5.51
N ALA A 3 31.77 -39.96 4.68
CA ALA A 3 31.19 -38.90 3.87
C ALA A 3 30.31 -38.01 4.76
N ARG A 4 30.74 -36.76 4.97
CA ARG A 4 29.89 -35.73 5.60
C ARG A 4 28.81 -35.33 4.61
N LEU A 5 27.56 -35.64 4.94
CA LEU A 5 26.38 -35.15 4.26
C LEU A 5 26.27 -33.64 4.51
N VAL A 6 26.54 -32.81 3.50
CA VAL A 6 26.27 -31.37 3.56
C VAL A 6 24.80 -31.17 3.19
N LEU A 7 23.96 -30.87 4.18
CA LEU A 7 22.57 -30.50 3.94
C LEU A 7 22.55 -29.09 3.33
N VAL A 8 22.38 -28.98 2.03
CA VAL A 8 22.16 -27.69 1.35
C VAL A 8 20.71 -27.30 1.61
N VAL A 9 20.48 -26.46 2.63
CA VAL A 9 19.19 -25.81 2.83
C VAL A 9 19.04 -24.79 1.70
N GLN A 10 18.34 -25.17 0.64
CA GLN A 10 17.92 -24.21 -0.38
C GLN A 10 16.85 -23.31 0.24
N PHE A 11 17.23 -22.08 0.57
CA PHE A 11 16.28 -21.02 0.89
C PHE A 11 15.47 -20.74 -0.38
N PHE A 12 14.28 -21.31 -0.49
CA PHE A 12 13.29 -20.83 -1.44
C PHE A 12 12.81 -19.47 -0.93
N SER A 13 13.33 -18.38 -1.50
CA SER A 13 12.75 -17.06 -1.30
C SER A 13 11.30 -17.13 -1.76
N ALA A 14 10.35 -17.00 -0.84
CA ALA A 14 8.96 -16.77 -1.21
C ALA A 14 8.94 -15.57 -2.17
N CYS A 15 8.32 -15.72 -3.34
CA CYS A 15 8.19 -14.65 -4.30
C CYS A 15 7.19 -13.64 -3.72
N VAL A 16 7.69 -12.63 -3.02
CA VAL A 16 6.86 -11.55 -2.49
C VAL A 16 6.37 -10.75 -3.69
N ALA A 17 5.06 -10.66 -3.88
CA ALA A 17 4.49 -9.95 -5.03
C ALA A 17 4.89 -8.46 -5.01
N SER A 18 5.48 -7.99 -6.11
CA SER A 18 5.83 -6.59 -6.32
C SER A 18 4.93 -5.96 -7.37
N LEU A 19 4.49 -4.72 -7.12
CA LEU A 19 3.74 -3.96 -8.13
C LEU A 19 4.56 -3.69 -9.40
N TYR A 20 5.89 -3.74 -9.32
CA TYR A 20 6.78 -3.50 -10.46
C TYR A 20 6.83 -4.68 -11.45
N ASP A 21 6.40 -5.87 -11.04
CA ASP A 21 6.35 -7.06 -11.90
C ASP A 21 5.04 -7.14 -12.72
N LEU A 22 4.08 -6.25 -12.42
CA LEU A 22 2.72 -6.29 -12.94
C LEU A 22 2.47 -5.36 -14.15
N ASN A 23 3.51 -4.67 -14.64
CA ASN A 23 3.42 -3.69 -15.75
C ASN A 23 2.27 -2.69 -15.57
N LEU A 24 2.07 -2.21 -14.33
CA LEU A 24 1.01 -1.26 -14.02
C LEU A 24 1.37 0.14 -14.52
N GLU A 25 0.38 0.83 -15.07
CA GLU A 25 0.47 2.23 -15.50
C GLU A 25 -0.66 3.04 -14.88
N VAL A 26 -0.45 4.33 -14.71
CA VAL A 26 -1.43 5.29 -14.22
C VAL A 26 -1.33 6.58 -15.04
N ASP A 27 -2.43 7.26 -15.32
CA ASP A 27 -2.40 8.44 -16.17
C ASP A 27 -2.11 9.71 -15.37
N ASP A 28 -1.15 10.52 -15.81
CA ASP A 28 -0.85 11.83 -15.19
C ASP A 28 -2.08 12.76 -15.22
N LEU A 29 -2.33 13.47 -14.11
CA LEU A 29 -3.54 14.29 -13.96
C LEU A 29 -3.66 15.36 -15.05
N GLN A 30 -2.56 16.01 -15.45
CA GLN A 30 -2.61 17.13 -16.38
C GLN A 30 -2.56 16.67 -17.83
N SER A 31 -1.50 15.94 -18.19
CA SER A 31 -1.23 15.49 -19.55
C SER A 31 -2.12 14.33 -19.98
N GLY A 32 -2.57 13.49 -19.03
CA GLY A 32 -3.27 12.24 -19.33
C GLY A 32 -2.38 11.18 -19.98
N LEU A 33 -1.06 11.37 -19.98
CA LEU A 33 -0.13 10.38 -20.50
C LEU A 33 0.11 9.28 -19.47
N PRO A 34 0.32 8.03 -19.91
CA PRO A 34 0.60 6.92 -19.01
C PRO A 34 1.95 7.11 -18.33
N VAL A 35 1.99 6.82 -17.04
CA VAL A 35 3.16 6.79 -16.18
C VAL A 35 3.31 5.35 -15.66
N PRO A 36 4.33 4.61 -16.11
CA PRO A 36 4.56 3.26 -15.62
C PRO A 36 5.00 3.29 -14.16
N MET A 37 4.43 2.42 -13.33
CA MET A 37 4.74 2.38 -11.90
C MET A 37 6.22 2.10 -11.64
N THR A 38 6.92 1.42 -12.55
CA THR A 38 8.37 1.19 -12.50
C THR A 38 9.19 2.48 -12.45
N TYR A 39 8.63 3.63 -12.86
CA TYR A 39 9.25 4.95 -12.67
C TYR A 39 9.56 5.26 -11.20
N TYR A 40 8.79 4.69 -10.27
CA TYR A 40 8.94 4.90 -8.83
C TYR A 40 9.80 3.84 -8.13
N LYS A 41 10.39 2.89 -8.88
CA LYS A 41 11.26 1.84 -8.31
C LYS A 41 12.41 2.44 -7.50
N GLY A 42 12.67 1.88 -6.32
CA GLY A 42 13.68 2.40 -5.38
C GLY A 42 13.16 3.50 -4.44
N LYS A 43 11.92 3.97 -4.61
CA LYS A 43 11.28 4.92 -3.69
C LYS A 43 10.31 4.21 -2.74
N VAL A 44 10.21 4.72 -1.52
CA VAL A 44 9.10 4.38 -0.63
C VAL A 44 7.88 5.13 -1.14
N LEU A 45 6.76 4.44 -1.36
CA LEU A 45 5.54 5.07 -1.89
C LEU A 45 4.49 5.20 -0.81
N LEU A 46 3.85 6.36 -0.74
CA LEU A 46 2.60 6.55 -0.01
C LEU A 46 1.50 6.82 -1.02
N ILE A 47 0.71 5.79 -1.34
CA ILE A 47 -0.36 5.84 -2.32
C ILE A 47 -1.68 6.13 -1.59
N VAL A 48 -2.41 7.18 -2.00
CA VAL A 48 -3.58 7.67 -1.26
C VAL A 48 -4.75 7.93 -2.22
N ASN A 49 -5.94 7.43 -1.92
CA ASN A 49 -7.15 7.85 -2.63
C ASN A 49 -7.66 9.18 -2.03
N VAL A 50 -7.85 10.21 -2.86
CA VAL A 50 -8.17 11.57 -2.39
C VAL A 50 -9.52 12.08 -2.90
N ALA A 51 -10.07 13.05 -2.17
CA ALA A 51 -11.29 13.77 -2.51
C ALA A 51 -11.18 15.27 -2.18
N SER A 52 -11.70 16.15 -3.02
CA SER A 52 -11.68 17.61 -2.79
C SER A 52 -12.76 18.10 -1.82
N GLN A 53 -13.90 17.40 -1.72
CA GLN A 53 -15.08 17.83 -0.97
C GLN A 53 -15.39 16.91 0.22
N CYS A 54 -14.36 16.53 0.97
CA CYS A 54 -14.49 15.61 2.11
C CYS A 54 -14.07 16.30 3.43
N GLY A 55 -14.69 15.89 4.54
CA GLY A 55 -14.37 16.43 5.88
C GLY A 55 -12.92 16.20 6.33
N PHE A 56 -12.23 15.23 5.72
CA PHE A 56 -10.82 14.91 6.00
C PHE A 56 -9.84 15.59 5.04
N THR A 57 -10.31 16.34 4.04
CA THR A 57 -9.44 16.90 2.99
C THR A 57 -8.38 17.82 3.59
N GLN A 58 -8.78 18.81 4.40
CA GLN A 58 -7.84 19.80 4.91
C GLN A 58 -6.75 19.20 5.81
N SER A 59 -7.12 18.30 6.74
CA SER A 59 -6.16 17.68 7.65
C SER A 59 -5.24 16.72 6.90
N THR A 60 -5.78 15.89 6.02
CA THR A 60 -4.98 14.91 5.29
C THR A 60 -3.99 15.58 4.34
N TYR A 61 -4.40 16.58 3.57
CA TYR A 61 -3.47 17.33 2.71
C TYR A 61 -2.37 18.02 3.52
N SER A 62 -2.69 18.54 4.73
CA SER A 62 -1.67 19.07 5.65
C SER A 62 -0.63 18.00 6.05
N TYR A 63 -1.09 16.80 6.38
CA TYR A 63 -0.20 15.66 6.70
C TYR A 63 0.67 15.27 5.50
N LEU A 64 0.08 15.13 4.32
CA LEU A 64 0.79 14.76 3.10
C LEU A 64 1.84 15.81 2.71
N ASN A 65 1.51 17.10 2.81
CA ASN A 65 2.46 18.19 2.54
C ASN A 65 3.62 18.18 3.54
N THR A 66 3.34 17.90 4.82
CA THR A 66 4.35 17.78 5.86
C THR A 66 5.30 16.61 5.56
N LEU A 67 4.75 15.44 5.23
CA LEU A 67 5.54 14.26 4.86
C LEU A 67 6.36 14.49 3.60
N HIS A 68 5.77 15.09 2.55
CA HIS A 68 6.47 15.44 1.32
C HIS A 68 7.65 16.37 1.59
N SER A 69 7.42 17.43 2.38
CA SER A 69 8.46 18.41 2.73
C SER A 69 9.60 17.78 3.53
N ARG A 70 9.29 16.81 4.40
CA ARG A 70 10.27 16.17 5.27
C ARG A 70 11.06 15.08 4.55
N TYR A 71 10.39 14.21 3.81
CA TYR A 71 10.97 12.96 3.30
C TYR A 71 11.01 12.87 1.76
N GLY A 72 10.43 13.82 1.02
CA GLY A 72 10.42 13.79 -0.45
C GLY A 72 11.81 13.71 -1.06
N ASN A 73 12.74 14.52 -0.53
CA ASN A 73 14.15 14.49 -0.95
C ASN A 73 14.94 13.29 -0.41
N GLN A 74 14.34 12.47 0.46
CA GLN A 74 14.95 11.28 1.06
C GLN A 74 14.49 9.99 0.39
N GLY A 75 13.61 10.07 -0.61
CA GLY A 75 13.12 8.92 -1.36
C GLY A 75 11.66 8.54 -1.09
N LEU A 76 10.89 9.36 -0.36
CA LEU A 76 9.44 9.20 -0.26
C LEU A 76 8.77 9.81 -1.51
N ALA A 77 7.92 9.03 -2.19
CA ALA A 77 6.99 9.53 -3.21
C ALA A 77 5.56 9.41 -2.71
N ILE A 78 4.80 10.52 -2.75
CA ILE A 78 3.36 10.51 -2.45
C ILE A 78 2.62 10.51 -3.78
N LEU A 79 1.73 9.53 -3.97
CA LEU A 79 0.98 9.31 -5.19
C LEU A 79 -0.51 9.45 -4.89
N ALA A 80 -1.12 10.55 -5.33
CA ALA A 80 -2.50 10.88 -5.04
C ALA A 80 -3.45 10.50 -6.19
N PHE A 81 -4.49 9.73 -5.86
CA PHE A 81 -5.47 9.20 -6.80
C PHE A 81 -6.86 9.74 -6.47
N PRO A 82 -7.33 10.79 -7.19
CA PRO A 82 -8.69 11.27 -7.04
C PRO A 82 -9.71 10.14 -7.25
N CYS A 83 -10.72 10.02 -6.40
CA CYS A 83 -11.73 8.97 -6.52
C CYS A 83 -13.10 9.52 -6.12
N ASN A 84 -14.11 9.25 -6.96
CA ASN A 84 -15.48 9.78 -6.74
C ASN A 84 -16.47 8.74 -6.19
N GLN A 85 -15.99 7.55 -5.80
CA GLN A 85 -16.83 6.44 -5.33
C GLN A 85 -17.41 6.67 -3.92
N PHE A 86 -16.86 7.62 -3.16
CA PHE A 86 -17.22 7.87 -1.76
C PHE A 86 -17.96 9.20 -1.62
N GLY A 87 -19.28 9.13 -1.51
CA GLY A 87 -20.14 10.30 -1.32
C GLY A 87 -20.11 11.31 -2.47
N ALA A 88 -19.63 10.93 -3.66
CA ALA A 88 -19.42 11.81 -4.81
C ALA A 88 -18.59 13.07 -4.47
N GLN A 89 -17.59 12.92 -3.58
CA GLN A 89 -16.79 14.03 -3.03
C GLN A 89 -15.61 14.48 -3.91
N GLU A 90 -15.47 13.92 -5.11
CA GLU A 90 -14.47 14.32 -6.10
C GLU A 90 -15.13 14.49 -7.48
N PRO A 91 -16.11 15.42 -7.64
CA PRO A 91 -16.88 15.54 -8.87
C PRO A 91 -16.10 16.25 -10.00
N GLY A 92 -15.04 16.99 -9.66
CA GLY A 92 -14.33 17.88 -10.57
C GLY A 92 -13.67 17.18 -11.76
N SER A 93 -13.43 17.98 -12.80
CA SER A 93 -12.58 17.67 -13.94
C SER A 93 -11.10 17.62 -13.53
N PRO A 94 -10.21 17.02 -14.35
CA PRO A 94 -8.78 17.00 -14.10
C PRO A 94 -8.16 18.38 -13.81
N GLN A 95 -8.62 19.42 -14.53
CA GLN A 95 -8.14 20.79 -14.36
C GLN A 95 -8.59 21.40 -13.03
N GLU A 96 -9.84 21.16 -12.64
CA GLU A 96 -10.37 21.63 -11.35
C GLU A 96 -9.67 20.93 -10.17
N ILE A 97 -9.45 19.62 -10.29
CA ILE A 97 -8.72 18.84 -9.29
C ILE A 97 -7.27 19.35 -9.17
N PHE A 98 -6.59 19.58 -10.29
CA PHE A 98 -5.23 20.10 -10.30
C PHE A 98 -5.14 21.48 -9.65
N SER A 99 -6.06 22.38 -10.00
CA SER A 99 -6.16 23.72 -9.41
C SER A 99 -6.41 23.64 -7.91
N PHE A 100 -7.34 22.79 -7.47
CA PHE A 100 -7.61 22.57 -6.05
C PHE A 100 -6.38 22.06 -5.30
N ALA A 101 -5.74 21.00 -5.80
CA ALA A 101 -4.58 20.39 -5.15
C ALA A 101 -3.40 21.37 -5.04
N THR A 102 -3.10 22.11 -6.10
CA THR A 102 -1.91 22.97 -6.15
C THR A 102 -2.15 24.36 -5.57
N THR A 103 -3.28 24.99 -5.88
CA THR A 103 -3.56 26.38 -5.48
C THR A 103 -4.16 26.44 -4.09
N THR A 104 -5.16 25.59 -3.80
CA THR A 104 -5.85 25.60 -2.50
C THR A 104 -5.08 24.82 -1.45
N GLN A 105 -4.57 23.64 -1.81
CA GLN A 105 -3.89 22.76 -0.85
C GLN A 105 -2.37 22.85 -0.89
N SER A 106 -1.78 23.63 -1.82
CA SER A 106 -0.32 23.79 -1.94
C SER A 106 0.44 22.46 -2.11
N ALA A 107 -0.21 21.44 -2.67
CA ALA A 107 0.39 20.13 -2.87
C ALA A 107 1.49 20.17 -3.94
N LYS A 108 2.59 19.47 -3.66
CA LYS A 108 3.80 19.41 -4.52
C LYS A 108 4.24 17.98 -4.86
N PHE A 109 3.35 17.03 -4.68
CA PHE A 109 3.54 15.62 -5.00
C PHE A 109 2.67 15.21 -6.18
N ASP A 110 2.82 13.97 -6.64
CA ASP A 110 2.26 13.52 -7.91
C ASP A 110 0.76 13.22 -7.78
N PHE A 111 0.00 13.71 -8.76
CA PHE A 111 -1.43 13.46 -8.91
C PHE A 111 -1.71 12.75 -10.23
N PHE A 112 -2.64 11.80 -10.17
CA PHE A 112 -3.06 11.03 -11.34
C PHE A 112 -4.51 11.33 -11.70
N ARG A 113 -4.93 10.85 -12.86
CA ARG A 113 -6.33 10.86 -13.27
C ARG A 113 -7.18 10.10 -12.26
N LYS A 114 -8.46 10.46 -12.25
CA LYS A 114 -9.46 9.84 -11.38
C LYS A 114 -9.58 8.36 -11.70
N VAL A 115 -9.60 7.53 -10.66
CA VAL A 115 -9.74 6.08 -10.79
C VAL A 115 -10.84 5.54 -9.88
N ASP A 116 -11.42 4.41 -10.27
CA ASP A 116 -12.18 3.57 -9.36
C ASP A 116 -11.19 2.74 -8.52
N VAL A 117 -11.44 2.65 -7.21
CA VAL A 117 -10.60 1.89 -6.27
C VAL A 117 -11.27 0.59 -5.84
N ASN A 118 -12.60 0.53 -5.97
CA ASN A 118 -13.44 -0.61 -5.64
C ASN A 118 -14.28 -1.10 -6.82
N GLY A 119 -14.80 -2.33 -6.71
CA GLY A 119 -15.68 -2.95 -7.69
C GLY A 119 -14.95 -3.54 -8.90
N PRO A 120 -15.69 -4.02 -9.91
CA PRO A 120 -15.12 -4.70 -11.08
C PRO A 120 -14.21 -3.77 -11.90
N ASN A 121 -14.55 -2.48 -11.95
CA ASN A 121 -13.82 -1.43 -12.65
C ASN A 121 -12.65 -0.85 -11.86
N ALA A 122 -12.38 -1.35 -10.64
CA ALA A 122 -11.25 -0.89 -9.85
C ALA A 122 -9.96 -0.98 -10.68
N HIS A 123 -9.17 0.09 -10.63
CA HIS A 123 -7.89 0.15 -11.29
C HIS A 123 -7.01 -1.02 -10.83
N PRO A 124 -6.27 -1.71 -11.73
CA PRO A 124 -5.43 -2.85 -11.36
C PRO A 124 -4.46 -2.56 -10.20
N LEU A 125 -3.91 -1.33 -10.13
CA LEU A 125 -3.13 -0.89 -8.96
C LEU A 125 -3.90 -1.02 -7.65
N PHE A 126 -5.14 -0.53 -7.56
CA PHE A 126 -5.91 -0.63 -6.32
C PHE A 126 -6.39 -2.05 -6.03
N LYS A 127 -6.56 -2.91 -7.03
CA LYS A 127 -6.78 -4.36 -6.80
C LYS A 127 -5.55 -4.98 -6.11
N PHE A 128 -4.35 -4.66 -6.59
CA PHE A 128 -3.09 -5.09 -5.95
C PHE A 128 -2.94 -4.52 -4.53
N LEU A 129 -3.14 -3.21 -4.35
CA LEU A 129 -2.99 -2.54 -3.05
C LEU A 129 -3.99 -3.03 -2.00
N ARG A 130 -5.21 -3.39 -2.41
CA ARG A 130 -6.20 -3.92 -1.48
C ARG A 130 -5.87 -5.32 -1.01
N GLY A 131 -5.09 -6.10 -1.77
CA GLY A 131 -4.57 -7.43 -1.40
C GLY A 131 -3.61 -7.42 -0.20
N VAL A 132 -3.42 -6.27 0.42
CA VAL A 132 -2.53 -6.08 1.57
C VAL A 132 -3.30 -6.41 2.82
N GLY A 133 -2.80 -7.39 3.55
CA GLY A 133 -3.61 -8.11 4.51
C GLY A 133 -4.50 -9.16 3.85
N ASP A 134 -4.20 -9.57 2.59
CA ASP A 134 -4.68 -10.86 2.08
C ASP A 134 -4.27 -11.92 3.08
N CYS A 135 -5.31 -12.41 3.74
CA CYS A 135 -5.18 -13.40 4.75
C CYS A 135 -4.64 -14.67 4.11
N SER A 136 -3.40 -14.98 4.45
CA SER A 136 -2.68 -16.11 3.93
C SER A 136 -1.89 -16.75 5.06
N ASP A 137 -1.61 -18.02 4.86
CA ASP A 137 -0.68 -18.76 5.69
C ASP A 137 0.70 -18.71 5.04
N GLY A 138 1.71 -18.40 5.84
CA GLY A 138 3.11 -18.35 5.46
C GLY A 138 3.80 -19.71 5.52
N GLU A 139 3.19 -20.70 6.19
CA GLU A 139 3.68 -22.07 6.27
C GLU A 139 2.68 -23.07 5.69
N ARG A 140 3.19 -24.17 5.15
CA ARG A 140 2.36 -25.19 4.48
C ARG A 140 1.48 -25.98 5.45
N ASP A 141 1.93 -26.10 6.70
CA ASP A 141 1.29 -26.91 7.74
C ASP A 141 0.38 -26.07 8.65
N CYS A 142 0.15 -24.80 8.33
CA CYS A 142 -0.66 -23.90 9.14
C CYS A 142 -2.06 -24.45 9.44
N GLU A 143 -2.72 -25.10 8.48
CA GLU A 143 -4.03 -25.72 8.66
C GLU A 143 -3.97 -26.84 9.70
N ALA A 144 -3.00 -27.75 9.57
CA ALA A 144 -2.82 -28.87 10.50
C ALA A 144 -2.44 -28.40 11.91
N TRP A 145 -1.61 -27.37 12.04
CA TRP A 145 -1.26 -26.77 13.33
C TRP A 145 -2.45 -26.06 13.96
N ALA A 146 -3.27 -25.35 13.18
CA ALA A 146 -4.49 -24.73 13.69
C ALA A 146 -5.49 -25.80 14.18
N GLU A 147 -5.71 -26.88 13.43
CA GLU A 147 -6.53 -28.02 13.85
C GLU A 147 -6.01 -28.69 15.13
N SER A 148 -4.69 -28.63 15.37
CA SER A 148 -4.03 -29.17 16.56
C SER A 148 -4.10 -28.23 17.79
N GLY A 149 -4.70 -27.04 17.66
CA GLY A 149 -4.83 -26.06 18.75
C GLY A 149 -3.60 -25.17 18.95
N GLU A 150 -2.71 -25.07 17.97
CA GLU A 150 -1.51 -24.23 18.08
C GLU A 150 -1.85 -22.73 18.08
N CYS A 151 -3.02 -22.33 17.57
CA CYS A 151 -3.48 -20.95 17.62
C CYS A 151 -3.56 -20.41 19.05
N GLU A 152 -3.89 -21.26 20.02
CA GLU A 152 -3.89 -20.96 21.44
C GLU A 152 -2.55 -21.29 22.11
N ASN A 153 -1.94 -22.43 21.78
CA ASN A 153 -0.75 -22.94 22.47
C ASN A 153 0.57 -22.26 22.02
N ASN A 154 0.61 -21.75 20.79
CA ASN A 154 1.76 -21.10 20.17
C ASN A 154 1.35 -19.81 19.45
N LYS A 155 0.55 -19.01 20.17
CA LYS A 155 -0.13 -17.82 19.67
C LYS A 155 0.75 -16.85 18.90
N GLU A 156 1.93 -16.48 19.43
CA GLU A 156 2.79 -15.47 18.80
C GLU A 156 3.32 -15.93 17.43
N PHE A 157 3.75 -17.20 17.32
CA PHE A 157 4.21 -17.77 16.06
C PHE A 157 3.06 -17.90 15.06
N MET A 158 1.90 -18.40 15.52
CA MET A 158 0.73 -18.63 14.68
C MET A 158 0.09 -17.32 14.20
N GLU A 159 0.07 -16.27 15.03
CA GLU A 159 -0.35 -14.93 14.62
C GLU A 159 0.59 -14.28 13.59
N GLY A 160 1.88 -14.63 13.62
CA GLY A 160 2.84 -14.17 12.62
C GLY A 160 2.78 -14.95 11.30
N SER A 161 2.55 -16.26 11.38
CA SER A 161 2.80 -17.19 10.27
C SER A 161 1.54 -17.85 9.71
N CYS A 162 0.46 -17.97 10.49
CA CYS A 162 -0.70 -18.81 10.17
C CYS A 162 -2.03 -18.07 10.38
N ARG A 163 -2.08 -16.82 9.94
CA ARG A 163 -3.20 -15.90 10.22
C ARG A 163 -4.51 -16.36 9.62
N LEU A 164 -4.45 -17.01 8.46
CA LEU A 164 -5.62 -17.56 7.79
C LEU A 164 -6.14 -18.78 8.52
N SER A 165 -5.27 -19.77 8.76
CA SER A 165 -5.64 -21.00 9.46
C SER A 165 -6.14 -20.75 10.89
N CYS A 166 -5.60 -19.75 11.59
CA CYS A 166 -6.07 -19.37 12.93
C CYS A 166 -7.30 -18.45 12.95
N GLY A 167 -7.92 -18.18 11.79
CA GLY A 167 -9.12 -17.35 11.71
C GLY A 167 -8.91 -15.89 12.14
N LEU A 168 -7.65 -15.44 12.17
CA LEU A 168 -7.26 -14.07 12.55
C LEU A 168 -7.53 -13.07 11.43
N CYS A 169 -7.80 -13.58 10.23
CA CYS A 169 -8.32 -12.86 9.09
C CYS A 169 -9.10 -13.82 8.18
N THR A 170 -9.73 -13.30 7.13
CA THR A 170 -10.45 -14.10 6.13
C THR A 170 -9.75 -14.02 4.78
N PRO A 171 -9.63 -15.14 4.03
CA PRO A 171 -8.99 -15.12 2.72
C PRO A 171 -9.80 -14.20 1.82
N SER A 172 -9.12 -13.24 1.19
CA SER A 172 -9.83 -12.35 0.29
C SER A 172 -10.21 -13.12 -0.96
N THR A 173 -11.45 -12.94 -1.39
CA THR A 173 -11.84 -13.34 -2.74
C THR A 173 -11.23 -12.32 -3.71
N ASP A 174 -10.14 -12.73 -4.36
CA ASP A 174 -9.47 -12.17 -5.54
C ASP A 174 -9.08 -10.66 -5.57
N ALA A 175 -9.28 -9.87 -4.52
CA ALA A 175 -8.90 -8.45 -4.56
C ALA A 175 -8.68 -7.74 -3.20
N GLY A 176 -8.59 -8.47 -2.09
CA GLY A 176 -8.46 -7.86 -0.77
C GLY A 176 -9.68 -7.03 -0.31
N ALA A 177 -9.68 -6.61 0.96
CA ALA A 177 -10.81 -5.86 1.52
C ALA A 177 -11.03 -4.52 0.77
N PRO A 178 -12.28 -4.11 0.46
CA PRO A 178 -12.55 -2.87 -0.25
C PRO A 178 -11.97 -1.65 0.47
N VAL A 179 -11.60 -0.60 -0.28
CA VAL A 179 -11.31 0.73 0.29
C VAL A 179 -12.59 1.24 0.96
N GLN A 180 -12.49 1.68 2.21
CA GLN A 180 -13.67 1.99 3.01
C GLN A 180 -14.16 3.42 2.78
N TRP A 181 -13.24 4.37 2.60
CA TRP A 181 -13.58 5.78 2.40
C TRP A 181 -12.45 6.57 1.72
N ASN A 182 -12.67 7.88 1.53
CA ASN A 182 -11.63 8.81 1.11
C ASN A 182 -10.45 8.82 2.10
N PHE A 183 -9.23 9.01 1.58
CA PHE A 183 -7.97 9.12 2.34
C PHE A 183 -7.50 7.85 3.03
N GLU A 184 -7.90 6.69 2.51
CA GLU A 184 -7.19 5.47 2.84
C GLU A 184 -5.83 5.47 2.13
N SER A 185 -4.78 5.02 2.83
CA SER A 185 -3.40 5.14 2.35
C SER A 185 -2.66 3.82 2.40
N PHE A 186 -1.79 3.58 1.43
CA PHE A 186 -0.98 2.37 1.32
C PHE A 186 0.50 2.76 1.28
N LEU A 187 1.27 2.23 2.22
CA LEU A 187 2.71 2.40 2.27
C LEU A 187 3.38 1.24 1.57
N VAL A 188 4.16 1.53 0.53
CA VAL A 188 4.86 0.56 -0.31
C VAL A 188 6.36 0.72 -0.13
N THR A 189 7.05 -0.40 0.02
CA THR A 189 8.52 -0.49 0.09
C THR A 189 9.18 -0.06 -1.23
N LYS A 190 10.49 0.17 -1.18
CA LYS A 190 11.32 0.46 -2.37
C LYS A 190 11.27 -0.65 -3.42
N GLY A 191 11.07 -1.89 -2.99
CA GLY A 191 10.93 -3.09 -3.82
C GLY A 191 9.55 -3.27 -4.45
N GLY A 192 8.55 -2.46 -4.09
CA GLY A 192 7.22 -2.49 -4.68
C GLY A 192 6.21 -3.41 -3.98
N THR A 193 6.60 -4.00 -2.84
CA THR A 193 5.70 -4.71 -1.94
C THR A 193 4.99 -3.73 -1.02
N VAL A 194 3.70 -3.90 -0.79
CA VAL A 194 2.98 -3.06 0.16
C VAL A 194 3.25 -3.51 1.59
N HIS A 195 3.63 -2.55 2.43
CA HIS A 195 4.05 -2.77 3.81
C HIS A 195 2.90 -2.54 4.81
N LYS A 196 2.14 -1.45 4.65
CA LYS A 196 1.05 -1.10 5.58
C LYS A 196 -0.10 -0.40 4.88
N ARG A 197 -1.31 -0.63 5.36
CA ARG A 197 -2.53 0.07 4.97
C ARG A 197 -3.03 0.91 6.15
N PHE A 198 -3.25 2.20 5.93
CA PHE A 198 -3.73 3.16 6.94
C PHE A 198 -5.18 3.51 6.66
N ALA A 199 -6.02 3.38 7.67
CA ALA A 199 -7.43 3.76 7.61
C ALA A 199 -7.59 5.29 7.43
N THR A 200 -8.75 5.69 6.92
CA THR A 200 -9.16 7.10 6.86
C THR A 200 -9.02 7.81 8.20
N GLY A 201 -8.52 9.05 8.17
CA GLY A 201 -8.44 9.90 9.35
C GLY A 201 -7.25 9.61 10.27
N VAL A 202 -6.41 8.62 9.94
CA VAL A 202 -5.13 8.41 10.62
C VAL A 202 -4.23 9.63 10.41
N ASP A 203 -3.65 10.13 11.50
CA ASP A 203 -2.59 11.13 11.43
C ASP A 203 -1.29 10.48 10.92
N LEU A 204 -0.99 10.74 9.65
CA LEU A 204 0.20 10.21 8.99
C LEU A 204 1.51 10.89 9.45
N THR A 205 1.41 11.98 10.21
CA THR A 205 2.56 12.67 10.84
C THR A 205 2.81 12.23 12.27
N ALA A 206 1.92 11.43 12.85
CA ALA A 206 2.11 10.83 14.16
C ALA A 206 3.33 9.89 14.15
N ARG A 207 3.97 9.76 15.32
CA ARG A 207 5.20 8.98 15.50
C ARG A 207 5.07 7.53 14.99
N GLU A 208 3.92 6.90 15.19
CA GLU A 208 3.68 5.52 14.73
C GLU A 208 3.72 5.40 13.20
N SER A 209 3.20 6.41 12.50
CA SER A 209 3.20 6.46 11.03
C SER A 209 4.59 6.81 10.51
N THR A 210 5.23 7.84 11.09
CA THR A 210 6.54 8.32 10.62
C THR A 210 7.68 7.34 10.91
N SER A 211 7.63 6.60 12.02
CA SER A 211 8.69 5.63 12.34
C SER A 211 8.77 4.50 11.32
N VAL A 212 7.63 4.07 10.78
CA VAL A 212 7.60 3.04 9.72
C VAL A 212 8.10 3.61 8.40
N ILE A 213 7.73 4.85 8.06
CA ILE A 213 8.27 5.53 6.86
C ILE A 213 9.80 5.66 6.96
N GLU A 214 10.31 6.12 8.10
CA GLU A 214 11.75 6.29 8.34
C GLU A 214 12.51 4.97 8.28
N MET A 215 11.93 3.89 8.81
CA MET A 215 12.47 2.53 8.70
C MET A 215 12.65 2.13 7.24
N LEU A 216 11.60 2.23 6.42
CA LEU A 216 11.65 1.87 4.99
C LEU A 216 12.58 2.77 4.17
N LEU A 217 12.73 4.05 4.54
CA LEU A 217 13.67 4.95 3.89
C LEU A 217 15.13 4.56 4.18
N ALA A 218 15.41 4.10 5.41
CA ALA A 218 16.73 3.68 5.86
C ALA A 218 17.16 2.29 5.36
N GLU A 219 16.22 1.46 4.89
CA GLU A 219 16.53 0.18 4.25
C GLU A 219 17.47 0.38 3.06
N LYS A 220 18.53 -0.42 3.00
CA LYS A 220 19.45 -0.41 1.86
C LYS A 220 18.77 -1.10 0.67
N ASP A 221 19.01 -0.57 -0.51
CA ASP A 221 18.56 -1.23 -1.73
C ASP A 221 19.18 -2.64 -1.79
N GLU A 222 18.34 -3.66 -1.98
CA GLU A 222 18.82 -5.01 -2.26
C GLU A 222 19.54 -4.98 -3.61
N LEU A 223 20.85 -5.23 -3.56
CA LEU A 223 21.80 -5.13 -4.66
C LEU A 223 21.87 -6.45 -5.44
#